data_AF-A0A7C8I8Q4-F1
#
_entry.id   AF-A0A7C8I8Q4-F1
#
_cell.length_a   1.000
_cell.length_b   1.000
_cell.length_c   1.000
_cell.angle_alpha   90.00
_cell.angle_beta   90.00
_cell.angle_gamma   90.00
#
_symmetry.space_group_name_H-M   'P 1'
#
loop_
_entity.id
_entity.type
_entity.pdbx_description
1 polymer ?
#
loop_
_entity_poly.entity_id
_entity_poly.type
_entity_poly.pdbx_seq_one_letter_code
_entity_poly.pdbx_strand_id
1 'polypeptide(L)'
;MEALLSLAFDNIASKDAQKIRKGLRQIEGMLAQICLSSGKSKPSTPSHRRNASAINLGEQQQSSPKKLGALAEDPAFREFFRLQEGFEWNVATRVADCLERLLGMTSSKDGQNDLLILSSLSNMQGLLLLHPPSRTLFGREVYMNLILDLLDPYNCPAIQSAALLVLVSALLGSPQNTRTFEHMDGLLTVTTLFKDEETTQSVKLKLLEFLYFYLMPEAPTPAASAPNAAQRAPSKLAGAFDRRSSTINGEDGGSGAKKNVRTQEEKQHLLARYLNNVEALVEDLQEAAPFTSVVR
;
A
#
# COMPACT_ATOMS: atom_id res chain seq x y z
N MET A 1 5.01 -17.40 14.12
CA MET A 1 4.75 -16.61 12.90
C MET A 1 5.74 -16.97 11.81
N GLU A 2 7.04 -17.00 12.11
CA GLU A 2 8.13 -17.42 11.20
C GLU A 2 7.84 -18.72 10.43
N ALA A 3 7.41 -19.80 11.08
CA ALA A 3 7.07 -21.05 10.37
C ALA A 3 5.93 -20.90 9.35
N LEU A 4 4.94 -20.03 9.62
CA LEU A 4 3.86 -19.74 8.67
C LEU A 4 4.37 -18.93 7.49
N LEU A 5 5.23 -17.94 7.76
CA LEU A 5 5.91 -17.15 6.73
C LEU A 5 6.80 -18.03 5.85
N SER A 6 7.58 -18.93 6.44
CA SER A 6 8.45 -19.86 5.71
C SER A 6 7.64 -20.68 4.71
N LEU A 7 6.56 -21.30 5.18
CA LEU A 7 5.69 -22.10 4.31
C LEU A 7 5.02 -21.25 3.22
N ALA A 8 4.62 -20.01 3.54
CA ALA A 8 4.05 -19.11 2.56
C ALA A 8 5.08 -18.71 1.50
N PHE A 9 6.32 -18.43 1.91
CA PHE A 9 7.43 -18.05 1.03
C PHE A 9 7.81 -19.18 0.09
N ASP A 10 7.92 -20.41 0.57
CA ASP A 10 8.17 -21.60 -0.25
C ASP A 10 7.08 -21.77 -1.33
N ASN A 11 5.84 -21.47 -0.97
CA ASN A 11 4.69 -21.57 -1.87
C ASN A 11 4.70 -20.46 -2.95
N ILE A 12 4.92 -19.19 -2.59
CA ILE A 12 4.95 -18.07 -3.55
C ILE A 12 6.23 -18.02 -4.39
N ALA A 13 7.31 -18.66 -3.94
CA ALA A 13 8.53 -18.85 -4.72
C ALA A 13 8.39 -19.94 -5.80
N SER A 14 7.30 -20.73 -5.76
CA SER A 14 7.05 -21.78 -6.74
C SER A 14 6.69 -21.23 -8.14
N LYS A 15 6.82 -22.05 -9.17
CA LYS A 15 6.27 -21.82 -10.52
C LYS A 15 4.86 -22.39 -10.69
N ASP A 16 4.40 -23.18 -9.73
CA ASP A 16 3.08 -23.80 -9.76
C ASP A 16 2.01 -22.81 -9.27
N ALA A 17 1.04 -22.52 -10.14
CA ALA A 17 -0.01 -21.54 -9.86
C ALA A 17 -0.89 -21.88 -8.64
N GLN A 18 -1.09 -23.17 -8.32
CA GLN A 18 -1.83 -23.58 -7.11
C GLN A 18 -1.01 -23.36 -5.85
N LYS A 19 0.30 -23.62 -5.90
CA LYS A 19 1.21 -23.30 -4.80
C LYS A 19 1.29 -21.79 -4.57
N ILE A 20 1.46 -20.98 -5.62
CA ILE A 20 1.46 -19.52 -5.51
C ILE A 20 0.16 -19.04 -4.86
N ARG A 21 -1.00 -19.49 -5.36
CA ARG A 21 -2.32 -19.19 -4.78
C ARG A 21 -2.40 -19.53 -3.30
N LYS A 22 -1.90 -20.72 -2.92
CA LYS A 22 -1.87 -21.17 -1.52
C LYS A 22 -1.01 -20.25 -0.66
N GLY A 23 0.18 -19.89 -1.13
CA GLY A 23 1.09 -18.98 -0.42
C GLY A 23 0.50 -17.58 -0.23
N LEU A 24 -0.11 -17.00 -1.27
CA LEU A 24 -0.78 -15.70 -1.18
C LEU A 24 -1.95 -15.72 -0.20
N ARG A 25 -2.75 -16.80 -0.17
CA ARG A 25 -3.83 -16.97 0.82
C ARG A 25 -3.30 -17.16 2.25
N GLN A 26 -2.15 -17.78 2.43
CA GLN A 26 -1.51 -17.90 3.75
C GLN A 26 -1.08 -16.53 4.28
N ILE A 27 -0.53 -15.68 3.42
CA ILE A 27 -0.19 -14.29 3.75
C ILE A 27 -1.46 -13.52 4.10
N GLU A 28 -2.47 -13.56 3.24
CA GLU A 28 -3.76 -12.87 3.44
C GLU A 28 -4.41 -13.30 4.77
N GLY A 29 -4.48 -14.61 5.03
CA GLY A 29 -5.06 -15.16 6.26
C GLY A 29 -4.31 -14.71 7.52
N MET A 30 -2.99 -14.61 7.46
CA MET A 30 -2.19 -14.06 8.56
C MET A 30 -2.48 -12.58 8.77
N LEU A 31 -2.51 -11.76 7.71
CA LEU A 31 -2.87 -10.34 7.81
C LEU A 31 -4.29 -10.15 8.36
N ALA A 32 -5.24 -10.98 7.95
CA ALA A 32 -6.61 -10.96 8.45
C ALA A 32 -6.67 -11.26 9.96
N GLN A 33 -5.92 -12.25 10.46
CA GLN A 33 -5.85 -12.56 11.89
C GLN A 33 -5.27 -11.39 12.72
N ILE A 34 -4.33 -10.65 12.14
CA ILE A 34 -3.76 -9.46 12.76
C ILE A 34 -4.81 -8.34 12.79
N CYS A 35 -5.52 -8.10 11.69
CA CYS A 35 -6.45 -6.97 11.53
C CYS A 35 -7.84 -7.17 12.15
N LEU A 36 -8.31 -8.41 12.29
CA LEU A 36 -9.69 -8.70 12.69
C LEU A 36 -9.74 -9.21 14.13
N SER A 37 -10.76 -8.80 14.89
CA SER A 37 -11.01 -9.36 16.21
C SER A 37 -11.55 -10.78 16.05
N SER A 38 -10.91 -11.77 16.66
CA SER A 38 -11.56 -13.06 16.87
C SER A 38 -12.80 -12.81 17.73
N GLY A 39 -13.97 -13.09 17.17
CA GLY A 39 -15.21 -13.07 17.96
C GLY A 39 -14.98 -13.92 19.20
N LYS A 40 -15.34 -13.41 20.38
CA LYS A 40 -15.15 -14.12 21.66
C LYS A 40 -15.72 -15.53 21.53
N SER A 41 -14.87 -16.53 21.35
CA SER A 41 -15.27 -17.92 21.53
C SER A 41 -15.63 -18.05 23.01
N LYS A 42 -16.90 -18.32 23.30
CA LYS A 42 -17.29 -18.83 24.62
C LYS A 42 -16.40 -20.04 24.91
N PRO A 43 -15.90 -20.22 26.15
CA PRO A 43 -15.06 -21.36 26.48
C PRO A 43 -15.91 -22.63 26.34
N SER A 44 -15.73 -23.38 25.26
CA SER A 44 -16.29 -24.71 25.13
C SER A 44 -15.43 -25.67 25.95
N THR A 45 -16.06 -26.36 26.88
CA THR A 45 -15.52 -27.46 27.69
C THR A 45 -14.70 -28.45 26.85
N PRO A 46 -13.66 -29.07 27.41
CA PRO A 46 -12.73 -29.91 26.67
C PRO A 46 -13.36 -31.27 26.37
N SER A 47 -13.85 -31.47 25.13
CA SER A 47 -14.15 -32.82 24.63
C SER A 47 -13.16 -33.17 23.52
N HIS A 48 -12.42 -34.26 23.74
CA HIS A 48 -11.53 -34.91 22.80
C HIS A 48 -12.11 -34.99 21.37
N ARG A 49 -11.49 -34.31 20.42
CA ARG A 49 -11.58 -34.65 18.98
C ARG A 49 -10.23 -34.46 18.31
N ARG A 50 -9.52 -35.58 18.14
CA ARG A 50 -8.44 -35.71 17.16
C ARG A 50 -9.07 -35.60 15.77
N ASN A 51 -8.43 -34.84 14.89
CA ASN A 51 -8.71 -34.65 13.46
C ASN A 51 -9.92 -33.76 13.13
N ALA A 52 -9.67 -32.46 12.94
CA ALA A 52 -10.57 -31.55 12.23
C ALA A 52 -9.77 -30.46 11.49
N SER A 53 -9.08 -30.85 10.42
CA SER A 53 -8.64 -29.94 9.36
C SER A 53 -9.70 -29.94 8.26
N ALA A 54 -10.82 -29.28 8.52
CA ALA A 54 -11.83 -28.92 7.54
C ALA A 54 -12.42 -27.57 7.97
N ILE A 55 -12.01 -26.52 7.28
CA ILE A 55 -12.59 -25.19 7.44
C ILE A 55 -14.01 -25.28 6.91
N ASN A 56 -15.00 -25.30 7.81
CA ASN A 56 -16.41 -25.19 7.46
C ASN A 56 -16.67 -23.80 6.90
N LEU A 57 -17.00 -23.72 5.61
CA LEU A 57 -17.31 -22.49 4.87
C LEU A 57 -18.75 -21.94 5.15
N GLY A 58 -19.39 -22.34 6.25
CA GLY A 58 -20.81 -22.10 6.51
C GLY A 58 -21.14 -21.20 7.71
N GLU A 59 -20.17 -20.87 8.57
CA GLU A 59 -20.37 -19.99 9.73
C GLU A 59 -19.38 -18.83 9.64
N GLN A 60 -19.77 -17.75 8.95
CA GLN A 60 -19.10 -16.47 9.09
C GLN A 60 -19.34 -15.97 10.52
N GLN A 61 -18.47 -16.35 11.46
CA GLN A 61 -18.27 -15.56 12.68
C GLN A 61 -17.98 -14.13 12.20
N GLN A 62 -18.89 -13.20 12.49
CA GLN A 62 -18.74 -11.78 12.17
C GLN A 62 -17.49 -11.26 12.89
N SER A 63 -16.37 -11.30 12.19
CA SER A 63 -15.11 -10.77 12.67
C SER A 63 -15.10 -9.27 12.37
N SER A 64 -15.16 -8.44 13.42
CA SER A 64 -15.10 -6.99 13.25
C SER A 64 -13.65 -6.52 13.07
N PRO A 65 -13.38 -5.51 12.22
CA PRO A 65 -12.07 -4.89 12.15
C PRO A 65 -11.65 -4.31 13.50
N LYS A 66 -10.40 -4.57 13.91
CA LYS A 66 -9.81 -3.91 15.08
C LYS A 66 -9.63 -2.42 14.78
N LYS A 67 -9.82 -1.57 15.80
CA LYS A 67 -9.45 -0.15 15.69
C LYS A 67 -7.94 -0.02 15.52
N LEU A 68 -7.49 0.92 14.68
CA LEU A 68 -6.05 1.11 14.39
C LEU A 68 -5.20 1.30 15.66
N GLY A 69 -5.69 2.08 16.63
CA GLY A 69 -4.99 2.28 17.91
C GLY A 69 -4.86 1.01 18.78
N ALA A 70 -5.72 0.01 18.58
CA ALA A 70 -5.64 -1.27 19.30
C ALA A 70 -4.61 -2.24 18.67
N LEU A 71 -4.28 -2.07 17.39
CA LEU A 71 -3.28 -2.90 16.72
C LEU A 71 -1.89 -2.71 17.33
N ALA A 72 -1.53 -1.48 17.71
CA ALA A 72 -0.23 -1.18 18.28
C ALA A 72 0.06 -1.95 19.60
N GLU A 73 -0.98 -2.38 20.32
CA GLU A 73 -0.88 -3.17 21.54
C GLU A 73 -1.02 -4.68 21.31
N ASP A 74 -1.38 -5.10 20.09
CA ASP A 74 -1.57 -6.51 19.76
C ASP A 74 -0.20 -7.22 19.64
N PRO A 75 0.06 -8.29 20.43
CA PRO A 75 1.32 -9.01 20.38
C PRO A 75 1.62 -9.62 19.01
N ALA A 76 0.60 -10.09 18.27
CA ALA A 76 0.79 -10.65 16.94
C ALA A 76 1.16 -9.54 15.93
N PHE A 77 0.56 -8.36 16.04
CA PHE A 77 0.95 -7.21 15.22
C PHE A 77 2.39 -6.79 15.50
N ARG A 78 2.78 -6.68 16.78
CA ARG A 78 4.16 -6.29 17.17
C ARG A 78 5.19 -7.28 16.64
N GLU A 79 4.91 -8.58 16.75
CA GLU A 79 5.81 -9.61 16.23
C GLU A 79 5.87 -9.58 14.71
N PHE A 80 4.73 -9.43 14.03
CA PHE A 80 4.70 -9.25 12.58
C PHE A 80 5.55 -8.05 12.16
N PHE A 81 5.33 -6.89 12.78
CA PHE A 81 6.04 -5.64 12.51
C PHE A 81 7.55 -5.83 12.69
N ARG A 82 7.99 -6.43 13.80
CA ARG A 82 9.41 -6.75 14.06
C ARG A 82 10.01 -7.64 12.97
N LEU A 83 9.28 -8.66 12.53
CA LEU A 83 9.74 -9.55 11.45
C LEU A 83 9.85 -8.83 10.10
N GLN A 84 9.03 -7.80 9.84
CA GLN A 84 9.10 -7.02 8.61
C GLN A 84 10.32 -6.08 8.54
N GLU A 85 10.91 -5.71 9.68
CA GLU A 85 12.15 -4.90 9.73
C GLU A 85 13.39 -5.70 9.31
N GLY A 86 13.34 -7.04 9.40
CA GLY A 86 14.41 -7.92 8.97
C GLY A 86 14.31 -8.31 7.49
N PHE A 87 15.44 -8.63 6.85
CA PHE A 87 15.47 -9.07 5.45
C PHE A 87 14.87 -10.48 5.24
N GLU A 88 15.01 -11.37 6.22
CA GLU A 88 14.62 -12.78 6.10
C GLU A 88 13.10 -12.95 5.96
N TRP A 89 12.35 -12.13 6.72
CA TRP A 89 10.91 -12.27 6.92
C TRP A 89 10.08 -11.11 6.34
N ASN A 90 10.70 -10.23 5.55
CA ASN A 90 10.02 -9.12 4.88
C ASN A 90 9.09 -9.65 3.78
N VAL A 91 7.79 -9.66 4.07
CA VAL A 91 6.76 -10.16 3.16
C VAL A 91 6.61 -9.26 1.94
N ALA A 92 6.79 -7.94 2.08
CA ALA A 92 6.64 -7.01 0.96
C ALA A 92 7.65 -7.32 -0.15
N THR A 93 8.93 -7.52 0.18
CA THR A 93 9.94 -7.92 -0.81
C THR A 93 9.58 -9.27 -1.45
N ARG A 94 9.16 -10.27 -0.67
CA ARG A 94 8.78 -11.59 -1.21
C ARG A 94 7.57 -11.55 -2.15
N VAL A 95 6.59 -10.71 -1.85
CA VAL A 95 5.41 -10.49 -2.71
C VAL A 95 5.80 -9.70 -3.96
N ALA A 96 6.70 -8.72 -3.87
CA ALA A 96 7.22 -8.01 -5.04
C ALA A 96 7.94 -8.99 -6.00
N ASP A 97 8.82 -9.84 -5.49
CA ASP A 97 9.50 -10.85 -6.32
C ASP A 97 8.49 -11.83 -6.96
N CYS A 98 7.41 -12.16 -6.23
CA CYS A 98 6.33 -12.99 -6.77
C CYS A 98 5.59 -12.28 -7.92
N LEU A 99 5.30 -10.99 -7.76
CA LEU A 99 4.62 -10.18 -8.76
C LEU A 99 5.47 -10.01 -10.03
N GLU A 100 6.78 -9.78 -9.88
CA GLU A 100 7.73 -9.74 -11.01
C GLU A 100 7.70 -11.06 -11.81
N ARG A 101 7.73 -12.20 -11.13
CA ARG A 101 7.60 -13.51 -11.81
C ARG A 101 6.26 -13.68 -12.53
N LEU A 102 5.16 -13.24 -11.91
CA LEU A 102 3.82 -13.35 -12.48
C LEU A 102 3.65 -12.48 -13.74
N LEU A 103 4.30 -11.32 -13.80
CA LEU A 103 4.36 -10.49 -15.01
C LEU A 103 5.13 -11.16 -16.15
N GLY A 104 6.19 -11.90 -15.83
CA GLY A 104 6.94 -12.69 -16.81
C GLY A 104 6.22 -13.96 -17.28
N MET A 105 5.11 -14.35 -16.63
CA MET A 105 4.30 -15.50 -17.03
C MET A 105 3.28 -15.07 -18.09
N THR A 106 3.25 -15.77 -19.23
CA THR A 106 2.26 -15.52 -20.28
C THR A 106 0.85 -15.65 -19.71
N SER A 107 -0.05 -14.72 -20.05
CA SER A 107 -1.44 -14.75 -19.63
C SER A 107 -2.05 -16.12 -19.93
N SER A 108 -2.36 -16.86 -18.86
CA SER A 108 -3.04 -18.14 -18.97
C SER A 108 -4.41 -17.91 -19.63
N LYS A 109 -4.78 -18.73 -20.61
CA LYS A 109 -6.09 -18.62 -21.30
C LYS A 109 -7.29 -18.60 -20.34
N ASP A 110 -7.12 -19.15 -19.13
CA ASP A 110 -8.16 -19.27 -18.11
C ASP A 110 -8.19 -18.08 -17.12
N GLY A 111 -7.40 -17.01 -17.33
CA GLY A 111 -7.33 -15.84 -16.45
C GLY A 111 -6.76 -16.13 -15.05
N GLN A 112 -6.19 -17.31 -14.83
CA GLN A 112 -5.63 -17.71 -13.54
C GLN A 112 -4.44 -16.82 -13.13
N ASN A 113 -3.60 -16.41 -14.07
CA ASN A 113 -2.47 -15.52 -13.79
C ASN A 113 -2.94 -14.16 -13.24
N ASP A 114 -3.95 -13.57 -13.87
CA ASP A 114 -4.54 -12.29 -13.45
C ASP A 114 -5.06 -12.35 -12.01
N LEU A 115 -5.71 -13.46 -11.63
CA LEU A 115 -6.17 -13.67 -10.26
C LEU A 115 -5.02 -13.73 -9.24
N LEU A 116 -3.85 -14.27 -9.64
CA LEU A 116 -2.66 -14.29 -8.79
C LEU A 116 -2.03 -12.90 -8.68
N ILE A 117 -1.99 -12.13 -9.77
CA ILE A 117 -1.55 -10.73 -9.78
C ILE A 117 -2.44 -9.89 -8.86
N LEU A 118 -3.76 -10.00 -8.99
CA LEU A 118 -4.72 -9.29 -8.14
C LEU A 118 -4.57 -9.64 -6.66
N SER A 119 -4.39 -10.92 -6.34
CA SER A 119 -4.15 -11.37 -4.96
C SER A 119 -2.81 -10.85 -4.41
N SER A 120 -1.78 -10.77 -5.25
CA SER A 120 -0.47 -10.21 -4.88
C SER A 120 -0.55 -8.70 -4.64
N LEU A 121 -1.27 -7.96 -5.49
CA LEU A 121 -1.50 -6.52 -5.34
C LEU A 121 -2.31 -6.19 -4.09
N SER A 122 -3.36 -6.97 -3.79
CA SER A 122 -4.15 -6.82 -2.56
C SER A 122 -3.28 -7.02 -1.30
N ASN A 123 -2.48 -8.10 -1.28
CA ASN A 123 -1.53 -8.34 -0.20
C ASN A 123 -0.49 -7.20 -0.09
N MET A 124 0.08 -6.75 -1.21
CA MET A 124 1.05 -5.65 -1.23
C MET A 124 0.44 -4.38 -0.63
N GLN A 125 -0.78 -3.99 -1.05
CA GLN A 125 -1.47 -2.83 -0.52
C GLN A 125 -1.63 -2.93 1.01
N GLY A 126 -2.16 -4.06 1.49
CA GLY A 126 -2.35 -4.30 2.92
C GLY A 126 -1.03 -4.23 3.72
N LEU A 127 0.06 -4.79 3.16
CA LEU A 127 1.38 -4.74 3.77
C LEU A 127 1.90 -3.30 3.89
N LEU A 128 1.75 -2.47 2.87
CA LEU A 128 2.19 -1.07 2.89
C LEU A 128 1.38 -0.18 3.84
N LEU A 129 0.13 -0.57 4.14
CA LEU A 129 -0.71 0.10 5.13
C LEU A 129 -0.36 -0.34 6.56
N LEU A 130 -0.08 -1.63 6.78
CA LEU A 130 0.27 -2.17 8.10
C LEU A 130 1.72 -1.91 8.53
N HIS A 131 2.64 -1.87 7.56
CA HIS A 131 4.06 -1.65 7.79
C HIS A 131 4.57 -0.51 6.87
N PRO A 132 4.33 0.76 7.23
CA PRO A 132 4.80 1.92 6.47
C PRO A 132 6.28 1.89 6.08
N PRO A 133 7.24 1.36 6.88
CA PRO A 133 8.63 1.27 6.44
C PRO A 133 8.85 0.46 5.16
N SER A 134 7.95 -0.50 4.84
CA SER A 134 8.03 -1.25 3.57
C SER A 134 7.85 -0.37 2.33
N ARG A 135 7.30 0.85 2.46
CA ARG A 135 7.17 1.80 1.34
C ARG A 135 8.52 2.19 0.77
N THR A 136 9.59 2.16 1.57
CA THR A 136 10.97 2.47 1.11
C THR A 136 11.43 1.61 -0.07
N LEU A 137 10.83 0.43 -0.25
CA LEU A 137 11.05 -0.44 -1.41
C LEU A 137 10.85 0.31 -2.74
N PHE A 138 9.81 1.12 -2.82
CA PHE A 138 9.39 1.85 -4.03
C PHE A 138 10.18 3.14 -4.26
N GLY A 139 11.16 3.45 -3.40
CA GLY A 139 12.18 4.46 -3.69
C GLY A 139 13.18 3.96 -4.74
N ARG A 140 13.23 2.64 -4.99
CA ARG A 140 14.07 2.01 -6.01
C ARG A 140 13.29 1.84 -7.31
N GLU A 141 13.91 2.20 -8.41
CA GLU A 141 13.31 2.17 -9.75
C GLU A 141 12.76 0.80 -10.12
N VAL A 142 13.49 -0.29 -9.84
CA VAL A 142 13.04 -1.66 -10.17
C VAL A 142 11.65 -1.97 -9.61
N TYR A 143 11.39 -1.60 -8.35
CA TYR A 143 10.09 -1.85 -7.72
C TYR A 143 9.02 -0.83 -8.10
N MET A 144 9.40 0.41 -8.44
CA MET A 144 8.45 1.39 -8.99
C MET A 144 8.00 0.98 -10.40
N ASN A 145 8.95 0.58 -11.25
CA ASN A 145 8.69 0.10 -12.60
C ASN A 145 7.73 -1.09 -12.59
N LEU A 146 7.89 -2.01 -11.64
CA LEU A 146 6.98 -3.14 -11.45
C LEU A 146 5.50 -2.72 -11.34
N ILE A 147 5.21 -1.61 -10.65
CA ILE A 147 3.85 -1.09 -10.51
C ILE A 147 3.42 -0.33 -11.76
N LEU A 148 4.33 0.40 -12.41
CA LEU A 148 4.05 1.12 -13.65
C LEU A 148 3.76 0.17 -14.82
N ASP A 149 4.47 -0.96 -14.92
CA ASP A 149 4.22 -2.00 -15.93
C ASP A 149 2.82 -2.61 -15.80
N LEU A 150 2.27 -2.67 -14.58
CA LEU A 150 0.90 -3.14 -14.33
C LEU A 150 -0.18 -2.13 -14.77
N LEU A 151 0.20 -0.90 -15.10
CA LEU A 151 -0.67 0.12 -15.70
C LEU A 151 -0.68 0.07 -17.23
N ASP A 152 0.00 -0.89 -17.86
CA ASP A 152 -0.08 -1.09 -19.30
C ASP A 152 -1.56 -1.20 -19.78
N PRO A 153 -1.97 -0.49 -20.85
CA PRO A 153 -3.34 -0.52 -21.38
C PRO A 153 -3.87 -1.91 -21.72
N TYR A 154 -2.98 -2.87 -22.05
CA TYR A 154 -3.35 -4.25 -22.37
C TYR A 154 -3.65 -5.12 -21.13
N ASN A 155 -3.27 -4.67 -19.93
CA ASN A 155 -3.66 -5.36 -18.70
C ASN A 155 -5.15 -5.20 -18.42
N CYS A 156 -5.76 -6.19 -17.79
CA CYS A 156 -7.19 -6.12 -17.52
C CYS A 156 -7.52 -4.95 -16.54
N PRO A 157 -8.70 -4.31 -16.67
CA PRO A 157 -9.06 -3.13 -15.86
C PRO A 157 -8.96 -3.31 -14.34
N ALA A 158 -9.17 -4.53 -13.85
CA ALA A 158 -9.04 -4.86 -12.44
C ALA A 158 -7.59 -4.77 -11.95
N ILE A 159 -6.62 -5.21 -12.76
CA ILE A 159 -5.19 -5.14 -12.43
C ILE A 159 -4.75 -3.67 -12.40
N GLN A 160 -5.11 -2.89 -13.42
CA GLN A 160 -4.81 -1.45 -13.47
C GLN A 160 -5.36 -0.72 -12.23
N SER A 161 -6.61 -1.00 -11.86
CA SER A 161 -7.24 -0.41 -10.67
C SER A 161 -6.54 -0.81 -9.37
N ALA A 162 -6.16 -2.08 -9.23
CA ALA A 162 -5.43 -2.57 -8.06
C ALA A 162 -4.00 -2.03 -7.97
N ALA A 163 -3.32 -1.89 -9.11
CA ALA A 163 -1.99 -1.29 -9.21
C ALA A 163 -2.01 0.19 -8.79
N LEU A 164 -3.02 0.97 -9.19
CA LEU A 164 -3.19 2.34 -8.73
C LEU A 164 -3.36 2.44 -7.20
N LEU A 165 -4.09 1.51 -6.57
CA LEU A 165 -4.23 1.47 -5.10
C LEU A 165 -2.90 1.15 -4.39
N VAL A 166 -2.09 0.24 -4.95
CA VAL A 166 -0.74 -0.03 -4.45
C VAL A 166 0.14 1.19 -4.63
N LEU A 167 0.06 1.87 -5.78
CA LEU A 167 0.82 3.09 -6.07
C LEU A 167 0.47 4.20 -5.06
N VAL A 168 -0.81 4.49 -4.82
CA VAL A 168 -1.23 5.43 -3.76
C VAL A 168 -0.61 5.05 -2.42
N SER A 169 -0.69 3.78 -2.04
CA SER A 169 -0.17 3.29 -0.75
C SER A 169 1.36 3.40 -0.65
N ALA A 170 2.07 3.23 -1.77
CA ALA A 170 3.51 3.38 -1.85
C ALA A 170 3.96 4.84 -1.78
N LEU A 171 3.19 5.77 -2.37
CA LEU A 171 3.51 7.19 -2.39
C LEU A 171 3.06 7.94 -1.13
N LEU A 172 2.07 7.42 -0.40
CA LEU A 172 1.48 8.07 0.76
C LEU A 172 2.53 8.39 1.83
N GLY A 173 2.68 9.69 2.12
CA GLY A 173 3.65 10.20 3.11
C GLY A 173 5.11 9.88 2.78
N SER A 174 5.41 9.56 1.51
CA SER A 174 6.74 9.14 1.06
C SER A 174 7.21 9.99 -0.14
N PRO A 175 7.60 11.26 0.07
CA PRO A 175 8.02 12.15 -1.02
C PRO A 175 9.10 11.56 -1.93
N GLN A 176 10.07 10.83 -1.35
CA GLN A 176 11.10 10.13 -2.12
C GLN A 176 10.52 9.18 -3.16
N ASN A 177 9.50 8.40 -2.81
CA ASN A 177 8.85 7.49 -3.76
C ASN A 177 8.12 8.28 -4.85
N THR A 178 7.52 9.42 -4.51
CA THR A 178 6.90 10.30 -5.50
C THR A 178 7.95 10.85 -6.48
N ARG A 179 9.17 11.13 -5.99
CA ARG A 179 10.31 11.52 -6.85
C ARG A 179 10.73 10.38 -7.79
N THR A 180 10.84 9.15 -7.31
CA THR A 180 11.12 7.99 -8.16
C THR A 180 10.01 7.79 -9.20
N PHE A 181 8.74 7.87 -8.80
CA PHE A 181 7.59 7.77 -9.70
C PHE A 181 7.64 8.79 -10.83
N GLU A 182 7.89 10.06 -10.52
CA GLU A 182 7.99 11.11 -11.54
C GLU A 182 9.24 10.98 -12.42
N HIS A 183 10.36 10.53 -11.85
CA HIS A 183 11.59 10.28 -12.61
C HIS A 183 11.39 9.16 -13.64
N MET A 184 10.57 8.16 -13.30
CA MET A 184 10.21 7.03 -14.16
C MET A 184 9.03 7.34 -15.09
N ASP A 185 8.80 8.61 -15.44
CA ASP A 185 7.71 9.05 -16.31
C ASP A 185 6.31 8.58 -15.86
N GLY A 186 6.12 8.32 -14.56
CA GLY A 186 4.87 7.80 -14.03
C GLY A 186 3.66 8.71 -14.29
N LEU A 187 3.86 10.04 -14.33
CA LEU A 187 2.82 10.98 -14.74
C LEU A 187 2.42 10.81 -16.20
N LEU A 188 3.37 10.57 -17.09
CA LEU A 188 3.08 10.27 -18.50
C LEU A 188 2.31 8.97 -18.61
N THR A 189 2.71 7.90 -17.90
CA THR A 189 2.01 6.61 -17.88
C THR A 189 0.56 6.76 -17.45
N VAL A 190 0.32 7.41 -16.30
CA VAL A 190 -1.02 7.63 -15.74
C VAL A 190 -1.90 8.49 -16.66
N THR A 191 -1.37 9.60 -17.18
CA THR A 191 -2.15 10.51 -18.04
C THR A 191 -2.39 9.95 -19.44
N THR A 192 -1.47 9.14 -19.97
CA THR A 192 -1.67 8.42 -21.23
C THR A 192 -2.81 7.42 -21.09
N LEU A 193 -2.79 6.58 -20.05
CA LEU A 193 -3.88 5.64 -19.77
C LEU A 193 -5.21 6.37 -19.52
N PHE A 194 -5.19 7.53 -18.86
CA PHE A 194 -6.40 8.31 -18.60
C PHE A 194 -7.04 8.87 -19.88
N LYS A 195 -6.22 9.31 -20.83
CA LYS A 195 -6.66 9.88 -22.10
C LYS A 195 -7.09 8.84 -23.12
N ASP A 196 -6.59 7.62 -23.01
CA ASP A 196 -6.95 6.53 -23.91
C ASP A 196 -8.47 6.31 -23.92
N GLU A 197 -9.05 6.27 -25.12
CA GLU A 197 -10.49 6.08 -25.33
C GLU A 197 -10.93 4.66 -24.97
N GLU A 198 -10.04 3.67 -25.08
CA GLU A 198 -10.31 2.27 -24.74
C GLU A 198 -10.30 2.02 -23.22
N THR A 199 -9.71 2.93 -22.43
CA THR A 199 -9.70 2.81 -20.98
C THR A 199 -11.12 2.89 -20.41
N THR A 200 -11.49 1.85 -19.67
CA THR A 200 -12.81 1.74 -19.04
C THR A 200 -13.11 2.88 -18.07
N GLN A 201 -14.37 3.27 -17.94
CA GLN A 201 -14.79 4.37 -17.05
C GLN A 201 -14.38 4.13 -15.58
N SER A 202 -14.42 2.88 -15.10
CA SER A 202 -13.99 2.53 -13.74
C SER A 202 -12.51 2.82 -13.51
N VAL A 203 -11.64 2.52 -14.49
CA VAL A 203 -10.21 2.83 -14.42
C VAL A 203 -9.98 4.33 -14.54
N LYS A 204 -10.70 5.04 -15.43
CA LYS A 204 -10.63 6.51 -15.53
C LYS A 204 -10.96 7.19 -14.20
N LEU A 205 -11.96 6.70 -13.47
CA LEU A 205 -12.29 7.22 -12.15
C LEU A 205 -11.14 7.00 -11.16
N LYS A 206 -10.49 5.82 -11.17
CA LYS A 206 -9.33 5.54 -10.31
C LYS A 206 -8.10 6.36 -10.66
N LEU A 207 -7.87 6.62 -11.94
CA LEU A 207 -6.81 7.53 -12.40
C LEU A 207 -7.09 8.96 -11.94
N LEU A 208 -8.34 9.42 -12.02
CA LEU A 208 -8.73 10.74 -11.51
C LEU A 208 -8.53 10.85 -9.98
N GLU A 209 -8.97 9.86 -9.21
CA GLU A 209 -8.70 9.78 -7.76
C GLU A 209 -7.19 9.83 -7.47
N PHE A 210 -6.37 9.14 -8.27
CA PHE A 210 -4.91 9.18 -8.16
C PHE A 210 -4.35 10.58 -8.48
N LEU A 211 -4.84 11.27 -9.51
CA LEU A 211 -4.40 12.62 -9.86
C LEU A 211 -4.74 13.62 -8.76
N TYR A 212 -5.93 13.52 -8.16
CA TYR A 212 -6.29 14.31 -6.97
C TYR A 212 -5.33 14.01 -5.82
N PHE A 213 -5.06 12.74 -5.53
CA PHE A 213 -4.08 12.33 -4.52
C PHE A 213 -2.69 12.92 -4.80
N TYR A 214 -2.21 12.85 -6.04
CA TYR A 214 -0.92 13.38 -6.45
C TYR A 214 -0.82 14.88 -6.21
N LEU A 215 -1.90 15.64 -6.43
CA LEU A 215 -1.92 17.09 -6.23
C LEU A 215 -2.03 17.50 -4.74
N MET A 216 -2.45 16.61 -3.84
CA MET A 216 -2.53 16.93 -2.40
C MET A 216 -1.15 17.22 -1.79
N PRO A 217 -1.04 18.10 -0.78
CA PRO A 217 0.24 18.37 -0.10
C PRO A 217 0.93 17.09 0.43
N GLU A 218 2.24 16.98 0.23
CA GLU A 218 3.00 15.75 0.60
C GLU A 218 3.34 15.67 2.10
N ALA A 219 3.32 16.81 2.79
CA ALA A 219 3.52 16.93 4.22
C ALA A 219 2.40 17.81 4.79
N PRO A 220 2.01 17.61 6.07
CA PRO A 220 1.07 18.50 6.71
C PRO A 220 1.61 19.93 6.62
N THR A 221 0.85 20.80 5.95
CA THR A 221 1.14 22.23 5.91
C THR A 221 1.23 22.70 7.36
N PRO A 222 2.37 23.29 7.80
CA PRO A 222 2.41 23.89 9.12
C PRO A 222 1.29 24.93 9.16
N ALA A 223 0.31 24.71 10.04
CA ALA A 223 -0.78 25.64 10.25
C ALA A 223 -0.16 27.03 10.38
N ALA A 224 -0.50 27.92 9.44
CA ALA A 224 0.00 29.29 9.43
C ALA A 224 -0.16 29.84 10.85
N SER A 225 0.95 30.32 11.41
CA SER A 225 1.08 30.79 12.78
C SER A 225 -0.16 31.54 13.24
N ALA A 226 -1.03 30.89 14.02
CA ALA A 226 -2.00 31.60 14.83
C ALA A 226 -1.19 32.33 15.92
N PRO A 227 -1.19 33.67 15.97
CA PRO A 227 -0.48 34.37 17.02
C PRO A 227 -1.25 34.14 18.33
N ASN A 228 -0.54 33.61 19.33
CA ASN A 228 -0.95 33.47 20.73
C ASN A 228 -2.03 32.43 21.05
N ALA A 229 -1.60 31.20 21.30
CA ALA A 229 -2.16 30.40 22.39
C ALA A 229 -1.05 29.56 23.04
N ALA A 230 -0.71 29.94 24.27
CA ALA A 230 0.26 29.27 25.10
C ALA A 230 -0.14 27.82 25.42
N GLN A 231 0.88 26.96 25.45
CA GLN A 231 0.99 25.77 26.30
C GLN A 231 -0.18 24.77 26.29
N ARG A 232 -0.10 23.77 25.42
CA ARG A 232 -0.39 22.37 25.80
C ARG A 232 0.32 21.41 24.84
N ALA A 233 1.11 20.51 25.40
CA ALA A 233 2.05 19.63 24.70
C ALA A 233 1.39 18.79 23.60
N PRO A 234 2.01 18.64 22.41
CA PRO A 234 1.53 17.71 21.39
C PRO A 234 1.91 16.27 21.75
N SER A 235 0.97 15.36 21.49
CA SER A 235 1.10 13.93 21.74
C SER A 235 2.29 13.32 21.00
N LYS A 236 3.10 12.54 21.73
CA LYS A 236 4.33 11.87 21.25
C LYS A 236 4.06 10.64 20.36
N LEU A 237 2.98 10.62 19.57
CA LEU A 237 2.67 9.46 18.70
C LEU A 237 3.00 9.70 17.23
N ALA A 238 2.86 10.92 16.71
CA ALA A 238 3.16 11.20 15.30
C ALA A 238 4.67 11.14 15.00
N GLY A 239 5.50 11.65 15.92
CA GLY A 239 6.96 11.65 15.75
C GLY A 239 7.65 10.30 16.02
N ALA A 240 6.91 9.25 16.40
CA ALA A 240 7.47 7.93 16.68
C ALA A 240 7.72 7.11 15.39
N PHE A 241 7.00 7.40 14.31
CA PHE A 241 7.15 6.72 13.02
C PHE A 241 8.30 7.30 12.18
N ASP A 242 8.53 8.61 12.22
CA ASP A 242 9.63 9.26 11.47
C ASP A 242 11.03 8.96 12.02
N ARG A 243 11.17 8.72 13.33
CA ARG A 243 12.49 8.62 13.98
C ARG A 243 13.16 7.25 13.91
N ARG A 244 12.46 6.19 13.48
CA ARG A 244 13.02 4.82 13.44
C ARG A 244 13.43 4.33 12.05
N SER A 245 13.09 5.06 10.98
CA SER A 245 13.55 4.75 9.62
C SER A 245 15.05 5.05 9.41
N SER A 246 15.70 5.75 10.36
CA SER A 246 17.05 6.31 10.18
C SER A 246 18.22 5.43 10.67
N THR A 247 18.06 4.11 10.83
CA THR A 247 19.16 3.25 11.35
C THR A 247 19.87 2.37 10.33
N ILE A 248 19.72 2.61 9.03
CA ILE A 248 20.53 1.91 8.02
C ILE A 248 21.04 2.89 6.96
N ASN A 249 22.01 3.72 7.37
CA ASN A 249 23.18 4.20 6.60
C ASN A 249 23.71 5.49 7.24
N GLY A 250 25.04 5.57 7.36
CA GLY A 250 25.75 6.60 8.09
C GLY A 250 25.50 8.03 7.60
N GLU A 251 25.59 8.94 8.57
CA GLU A 251 26.04 10.33 8.44
C GLU A 251 25.63 11.11 7.17
N ASP A 252 24.41 11.67 7.12
CA ASP A 252 24.22 13.07 6.70
C ASP A 252 22.83 13.63 7.10
N GLY A 253 22.77 14.95 7.22
CA GLY A 253 21.80 15.76 7.97
C GLY A 253 20.29 15.58 7.75
N GLY A 254 19.54 15.91 8.81
CA GLY A 254 18.10 16.21 8.83
C GLY A 254 17.65 17.39 7.94
N SER A 255 18.45 17.73 6.93
CA SER A 255 18.20 18.66 5.83
C SER A 255 17.69 17.93 4.57
N GLY A 256 17.99 16.63 4.41
CA GLY A 256 17.63 15.85 3.21
C GLY A 256 16.13 15.63 3.04
N ALA A 257 15.39 15.39 4.12
CA ALA A 257 13.94 15.18 4.07
C ALA A 257 13.17 16.42 3.56
N LYS A 258 13.67 17.64 3.85
CA LYS A 258 13.07 18.89 3.36
C LYS A 258 13.37 19.16 1.88
N LYS A 259 14.47 18.61 1.33
CA LYS A 259 14.83 18.80 -0.08
C LYS A 259 13.98 17.96 -1.05
N ASN A 260 13.27 16.95 -0.56
CA ASN A 260 12.53 16.01 -1.40
C ASN A 260 11.01 16.27 -1.47
N VAL A 261 10.50 17.21 -0.67
CA VAL A 261 9.09 17.60 -0.66
C VAL A 261 8.84 18.64 -1.74
N ARG A 262 7.81 18.44 -2.56
CA ARG A 262 7.36 19.44 -3.55
C ARG A 262 6.06 20.12 -3.14
N THR A 263 5.91 21.39 -3.52
CA THR A 263 4.66 22.14 -3.32
C THR A 263 3.56 21.67 -4.27
N GLN A 264 2.31 22.07 -4.00
CA GLN A 264 1.19 21.76 -4.90
C GLN A 264 1.39 22.42 -6.28
N GLU A 265 1.92 23.64 -6.31
CA GLU A 265 2.17 24.40 -7.54
C GLU A 265 3.26 23.73 -8.40
N GLU A 266 4.33 23.23 -7.78
CA GLU A 266 5.38 22.49 -8.50
C GLU A 266 4.81 21.21 -9.14
N LYS A 267 3.96 20.50 -8.40
CA LYS A 267 3.29 19.28 -8.91
C LYS A 267 2.26 19.58 -9.99
N GLN A 268 1.49 20.66 -9.85
CA GLN A 268 0.60 21.15 -10.90
C GLN A 268 1.39 21.43 -12.18
N HIS A 269 2.52 22.13 -12.08
CA HIS A 269 3.37 22.42 -13.23
C HIS A 269 3.94 21.16 -13.90
N LEU A 270 4.29 20.13 -13.12
CA LEU A 270 4.73 18.84 -13.67
C LEU A 270 3.59 18.11 -14.39
N LEU A 271 2.40 18.05 -13.78
CA LEU A 271 1.22 17.41 -14.37
C LEU A 271 0.74 18.15 -15.64
N ALA A 272 0.84 19.48 -15.67
CA ALA A 272 0.46 20.32 -16.80
C ALA A 272 1.27 20.04 -18.08
N ARG A 273 2.42 19.37 -17.98
CA ARG A 273 3.18 18.89 -19.15
C ARG A 273 2.45 17.78 -19.90
N TYR A 274 1.57 17.06 -19.21
CA TYR A 274 0.93 15.85 -19.74
C TYR A 274 -0.60 15.94 -19.77
N LEU A 275 -1.23 16.87 -19.06
CA LEU A 275 -2.68 17.03 -19.03
C LEU A 275 -3.07 18.50 -19.23
N ASN A 276 -4.09 18.75 -20.04
CA ASN A 276 -4.67 20.09 -20.19
C ASN A 276 -5.64 20.36 -19.05
N ASN A 277 -5.87 21.63 -18.71
CA ASN A 277 -6.84 22.06 -17.69
C ASN A 277 -6.55 21.52 -16.28
N VAL A 278 -5.28 21.46 -15.87
CA VAL A 278 -4.92 21.06 -14.50
C VAL A 278 -5.43 22.06 -13.47
N GLU A 279 -5.61 23.33 -13.88
CA GLU A 279 -6.18 24.40 -13.07
C GLU A 279 -7.57 24.03 -12.53
N ALA A 280 -8.44 23.44 -13.37
CA ALA A 280 -9.77 23.00 -12.96
C ALA A 280 -9.71 21.87 -11.91
N LEU A 281 -8.76 20.93 -12.05
CA LEU A 281 -8.55 19.89 -11.04
C LEU A 281 -8.10 20.48 -9.69
N VAL A 282 -7.27 21.53 -9.73
CA VAL A 282 -6.81 22.19 -8.50
C VAL A 282 -7.95 22.99 -7.86
N GLU A 283 -8.77 23.68 -8.66
CA GLU A 283 -9.96 24.40 -8.20
C GLU A 283 -10.97 23.43 -7.56
N ASP A 284 -11.32 22.35 -8.25
CA ASP A 284 -12.21 21.28 -7.74
C ASP A 284 -11.70 20.72 -6.40
N LEU A 285 -10.38 20.52 -6.26
CA LEU A 285 -9.77 20.02 -5.01
C LEU A 285 -9.86 21.04 -3.87
N GLN A 286 -9.71 22.33 -4.16
CA GLN A 286 -9.85 23.41 -3.19
C GLN A 286 -11.29 23.56 -2.70
N GLU A 287 -12.27 23.47 -3.62
CA GLU A 287 -13.70 23.52 -3.29
C GLU A 287 -14.16 22.30 -2.49
N ALA A 288 -13.70 21.10 -2.86
CA ALA A 288 -14.09 19.87 -2.19
C ALA A 288 -13.55 19.75 -0.75
N ALA A 289 -12.47 20.47 -0.43
CA ALA A 289 -11.76 20.49 0.85
C ALA A 289 -11.82 19.15 1.65
N PRO A 290 -11.46 18.00 1.05
CA PRO A 290 -11.82 16.68 1.57
C PRO A 290 -11.23 16.33 2.94
N PHE A 291 -10.23 17.08 3.41
CA PHE A 291 -9.51 16.84 4.67
C PHE A 291 -9.53 18.02 5.65
N THR A 292 -10.12 19.17 5.31
CA THR A 292 -10.19 20.32 6.23
C THR A 292 -11.26 20.16 7.32
N SER A 293 -12.15 19.17 7.17
CA SER A 293 -13.23 18.87 8.11
C SER A 293 -12.84 17.90 9.25
N VAL A 294 -11.64 17.32 9.23
CA VAL A 294 -11.16 16.39 10.28
C VAL A 294 -10.42 17.16 11.39
N VAL A 295 -11.06 18.19 11.94
CA VAL A 295 -10.70 18.78 13.24
C VAL A 295 -12.00 19.03 14.00
N ARG A 296 -12.57 17.97 14.57
CA ARG A 296 -13.49 18.06 15.72
C ARG A 296 -13.29 16.85 16.62
#